data_AF-A0A958HRH3-F1
#
_entry.id   AF-A0A958HRH3-F1
#
_cell.length_a   1.000
_cell.length_b   1.000
_cell.length_c   1.000
_cell.angle_alpha   90.00
_cell.angle_beta   90.00
_cell.angle_gamma   90.00
#
_symmetry.space_group_name_H-M   'P 1'
#
loop_
_entity.id
_entity.type
_entity.pdbx_description
1 polymer ?
#
loop_
_entity_poly.entity_id
_entity_poly.type
_entity_poly.pdbx_seq_one_letter_code
_entity_poly.pdbx_strand_id
1 'polypeptide(L)'
;MQARYHVQITRAAVGDRFTRADFRRIVRANLSQDRLPNLVFHPELHFDGGALRDAQSYISQQRRLAVRQLLAHSDRAGALDAFGRLTHTRQDFYAHSNWAALWTAQQGGPDLAEPEEIPICSDPLTTPGLRLGNASAIHYLACRVPVYGRWHVRHLVPPDDHEAMNLDHPGRGPLFPFAVAAATKHTAVELETLLRMLARDGGTAARELFLGDLPAAE
;
A
#
# COMPACT_ATOMS: atom_id res chain seq x y z
N MET A 1 -2.55 -6.90 -3.26
CA MET A 1 -1.34 -7.68 -2.87
C MET A 1 -1.67 -8.81 -1.87
N GLN A 2 -0.93 -9.94 -1.85
CA GLN A 2 -1.19 -11.00 -0.86
C GLN A 2 -0.86 -10.53 0.58
N ALA A 3 -1.72 -10.89 1.53
CA ALA A 3 -1.62 -10.53 2.96
C ALA A 3 -0.21 -10.69 3.56
N ARG A 4 0.50 -11.79 3.27
CA ARG A 4 1.86 -12.01 3.80
C ARG A 4 2.85 -10.92 3.41
N TYR A 5 2.70 -10.34 2.21
CA TYR A 5 3.59 -9.28 1.71
C TYR A 5 3.20 -7.93 2.29
N HIS A 6 1.91 -7.65 2.51
CA HIS A 6 1.49 -6.50 3.31
C HIS A 6 2.14 -6.52 4.70
N VAL A 7 2.16 -7.67 5.38
CA VAL A 7 2.82 -7.82 6.68
C VAL A 7 4.33 -7.62 6.57
N GLN A 8 4.99 -8.21 5.57
CA GLN A 8 6.42 -8.08 5.35
C GLN A 8 6.83 -6.63 5.08
N ILE A 9 6.14 -5.95 4.16
CA ILE A 9 6.37 -4.55 3.81
C ILE A 9 6.18 -3.67 5.05
N THR A 10 5.07 -3.86 5.77
CA THR A 10 4.80 -3.10 6.99
C THR A 10 5.90 -3.30 8.02
N ARG A 11 6.35 -4.55 8.24
CA ARG A 11 7.46 -4.86 9.16
C ARG A 11 8.75 -4.17 8.75
N ALA A 12 9.14 -4.30 7.48
CA ALA A 12 10.37 -3.71 6.96
C ALA A 12 10.36 -2.17 7.05
N ALA A 13 9.20 -1.56 6.80
CA ALA A 13 9.07 -0.10 6.79
C ALA A 13 9.05 0.52 8.19
N VAL A 14 8.42 -0.12 9.17
CA VAL A 14 8.29 0.44 10.53
C VAL A 14 9.40 -0.03 11.49
N GLY A 15 10.08 -1.13 11.17
CA GLY A 15 11.13 -1.71 12.00
C GLY A 15 10.66 -2.02 13.42
N ASP A 16 11.49 -1.62 14.40
CA ASP A 16 11.24 -1.82 15.83
C ASP A 16 10.60 -0.61 16.52
N ARG A 17 10.09 0.36 15.74
CA ARG A 17 9.51 1.59 16.28
C ARG A 17 8.19 1.41 17.03
N PHE A 18 7.61 0.21 16.96
CA PHE A 18 6.34 -0.13 17.59
C PHE A 18 6.49 -1.39 18.40
N THR A 19 5.80 -1.45 19.54
CA THR A 19 5.68 -2.68 20.31
C THR A 19 5.05 -3.80 19.46
N ARG A 20 5.24 -5.06 19.88
CA ARG A 20 4.61 -6.20 19.21
C ARG A 20 3.08 -6.08 19.16
N ALA A 21 2.46 -5.50 20.19
CA ALA A 21 1.02 -5.31 20.26
C ALA A 21 0.55 -4.26 19.23
N ASP A 22 1.25 -3.14 19.15
CA ASP A 22 0.93 -2.06 18.21
C ASP A 22 1.16 -2.48 16.76
N PHE A 23 2.27 -3.17 16.49
CA PHE A 23 2.53 -3.74 15.17
C PHE A 23 1.40 -4.67 14.73
N ARG A 24 0.93 -5.57 15.62
CA ARG A 24 -0.21 -6.47 15.32
C ARG A 24 -1.49 -5.68 15.04
N ARG A 25 -1.70 -4.55 15.71
CA ARG A 25 -2.85 -3.68 15.48
C ARG A 25 -2.78 -3.01 14.11
N ILE A 26 -1.64 -2.41 13.77
CA ILE A 26 -1.38 -1.82 12.45
C ILE A 26 -1.62 -2.86 11.35
N VAL A 27 -1.03 -4.05 11.48
CA VAL A 27 -1.22 -5.15 10.52
C VAL A 27 -2.68 -5.59 10.43
N ARG A 28 -3.39 -5.72 11.55
CA ARG A 28 -4.81 -6.08 11.52
C ARG A 28 -5.64 -5.04 10.77
N ALA A 29 -5.38 -3.75 10.99
CA ALA A 29 -6.09 -2.68 10.32
C ALA A 29 -5.74 -2.59 8.83
N ASN A 30 -4.47 -2.80 8.47
CA ASN A 30 -4.00 -2.97 7.10
C ASN A 30 -4.78 -4.11 6.40
N LEU A 31 -4.67 -5.35 6.88
CA LEU A 31 -5.35 -6.52 6.28
C LEU A 31 -6.88 -6.46 6.37
N SER A 32 -7.46 -5.62 7.24
CA SER A 32 -8.91 -5.43 7.29
C SER A 32 -9.45 -4.74 6.05
N GLN A 33 -8.60 -4.12 5.24
CA GLN A 33 -9.02 -3.51 3.98
C GLN A 33 -9.41 -4.57 2.95
N ASP A 34 -8.83 -5.78 2.98
CA ASP A 34 -9.20 -6.90 2.08
C ASP A 34 -10.50 -7.65 2.47
N ARG A 35 -11.33 -7.08 3.36
CA ARG A 35 -12.62 -7.72 3.69
C ARG A 35 -13.56 -7.68 2.48
N LEU A 36 -14.35 -8.73 2.29
CA LEU A 36 -15.25 -8.87 1.12
C LEU A 36 -16.07 -7.61 0.78
N PRO A 37 -16.70 -6.89 1.72
CA PRO A 37 -17.43 -5.67 1.37
C PRO A 37 -16.54 -4.57 0.77
N ASN A 38 -15.29 -4.46 1.23
CA ASN A 38 -14.34 -3.47 0.76
C ASN A 38 -13.85 -3.78 -0.65
N LEU A 39 -13.58 -5.07 -0.93
CA LEU A 39 -13.18 -5.52 -2.27
C LEU A 39 -14.24 -5.22 -3.34
N VAL A 40 -15.52 -5.16 -2.95
CA VAL A 40 -16.65 -4.98 -3.88
C VAL A 40 -17.08 -3.52 -3.99
N PHE A 41 -17.12 -2.78 -2.88
CA PHE A 41 -17.72 -1.45 -2.84
C PHE A 41 -16.71 -0.31 -2.65
N HIS A 42 -15.44 -0.62 -2.42
CA HIS A 42 -14.41 0.37 -2.08
C HIS A 42 -13.14 0.22 -2.92
N PRO A 43 -13.22 0.39 -4.26
CA PRO A 43 -12.06 0.27 -5.16
C PRO A 43 -10.93 1.27 -4.83
N GLU A 44 -11.26 2.40 -4.20
CA GLU A 44 -10.29 3.40 -3.73
C GLU A 44 -9.32 2.85 -2.68
N LEU A 45 -9.68 1.79 -1.95
CA LEU A 45 -8.82 1.18 -0.94
C LEU A 45 -7.68 0.36 -1.57
N HIS A 46 -7.86 -0.07 -2.82
CA HIS A 46 -7.00 -1.02 -3.53
C HIS A 46 -6.34 -0.41 -4.78
N PHE A 47 -6.53 0.89 -5.05
CA PHE A 47 -6.06 1.55 -6.27
C PHE A 47 -6.54 0.86 -7.57
N ASP A 48 -7.79 0.41 -7.55
CA ASP A 48 -8.39 -0.30 -8.69
C ASP A 48 -9.32 0.60 -9.51
N GLY A 49 -9.57 0.21 -10.76
CA GLY A 49 -10.64 0.80 -11.57
C GLY A 49 -10.46 2.28 -11.92
N GLY A 50 -9.21 2.75 -11.98
CA GLY A 50 -8.93 4.16 -12.29
C GLY A 50 -9.22 5.15 -11.16
N ALA A 51 -9.52 4.67 -9.94
CA ALA A 51 -9.84 5.48 -8.76
C ALA A 51 -8.62 6.20 -8.13
N LEU A 52 -7.67 6.67 -8.94
CA LEU A 52 -6.40 7.22 -8.48
C LEU A 52 -6.59 8.42 -7.54
N ARG A 53 -7.48 9.34 -7.92
CA ARG A 53 -7.78 10.55 -7.13
C ARG A 53 -8.45 10.19 -5.80
N ASP A 54 -9.38 9.25 -5.82
CA ASP A 54 -10.13 8.84 -4.63
C ASP A 54 -9.23 8.09 -3.65
N ALA A 55 -8.35 7.22 -4.17
CA ALA A 55 -7.35 6.54 -3.36
C ALA A 55 -6.35 7.51 -2.71
N GLN A 56 -5.86 8.52 -3.45
CA GLN A 56 -5.02 9.58 -2.85
C GLN A 56 -5.78 10.41 -1.80
N SER A 57 -7.07 10.68 -2.04
CA SER A 57 -7.96 11.34 -1.07
C SER A 57 -8.12 10.48 0.18
N TYR A 58 -8.35 9.17 0.03
CA TYR A 58 -8.50 8.23 1.14
C TYR A 58 -7.24 8.19 2.02
N ILE A 59 -6.05 8.05 1.41
CA ILE A 59 -4.77 8.11 2.14
C ILE A 59 -4.69 9.42 2.95
N SER A 60 -4.99 10.55 2.32
CA SER A 60 -4.96 11.85 3.00
C SER A 60 -5.98 11.95 4.14
N GLN A 61 -7.17 11.37 3.97
CA GLN A 61 -8.19 11.29 5.01
C GLN A 61 -7.75 10.42 6.19
N GLN A 62 -7.14 9.25 5.94
CA GLN A 62 -6.62 8.38 6.98
C GLN A 62 -5.47 9.03 7.76
N ARG A 63 -4.58 9.80 7.12
CA ARG A 63 -3.56 10.60 7.84
C ARG A 63 -4.20 11.60 8.80
N ARG A 64 -5.15 12.39 8.32
CA ARG A 64 -5.86 13.38 9.16
C ARG A 64 -6.65 12.71 10.27
N LEU A 65 -7.27 11.56 9.99
CA LEU A 65 -7.97 10.77 10.99
C LEU A 65 -7.02 10.28 12.07
N ALA A 66 -5.82 9.79 11.73
CA ALA A 66 -4.83 9.36 12.71
C ALA A 66 -4.43 10.50 13.66
N VAL A 67 -4.15 11.69 13.11
CA VAL A 67 -3.86 12.89 13.91
C VAL A 67 -5.04 13.25 14.82
N ARG A 68 -6.26 13.30 14.27
CA ARG A 68 -7.46 13.65 15.05
C ARG A 68 -7.75 12.65 16.16
N GLN A 69 -7.62 11.35 15.89
CA GLN A 69 -7.83 10.32 16.91
C GLN A 69 -6.87 10.51 18.08
N LEU A 70 -5.59 10.76 17.79
CA LEU A 70 -4.61 10.97 18.84
C LEU A 70 -4.83 12.28 19.62
N LEU A 71 -4.97 13.41 18.91
CA LEU A 71 -4.94 14.73 19.54
C LEU A 71 -6.28 15.17 20.12
N ALA A 72 -7.40 14.87 19.43
CA ALA A 72 -8.72 15.33 19.85
C ALA A 72 -9.45 14.29 20.72
N HIS A 73 -9.14 13.01 20.55
CA HIS A 73 -9.87 11.92 21.23
C HIS A 73 -8.99 11.13 22.21
N SER A 74 -7.68 11.42 22.28
CA SER A 74 -6.72 10.62 23.04
C SER A 74 -6.78 9.12 22.68
N ASP A 75 -7.24 8.80 21.47
CA ASP A 75 -7.42 7.44 20.97
C ASP A 75 -6.21 7.04 20.12
N ARG A 76 -5.14 6.64 20.82
CA ARG A 76 -3.95 6.07 20.17
C ARG A 76 -4.28 4.84 19.34
N ALA A 77 -5.21 4.02 19.81
CA ALA A 77 -5.60 2.79 19.16
C ALA A 77 -6.24 3.05 17.79
N GLY A 78 -7.16 4.01 17.72
CA GLY A 78 -7.76 4.48 16.47
C GLY A 78 -6.75 5.16 15.54
N ALA A 79 -5.73 5.84 16.09
CA ALA A 79 -4.65 6.41 15.29
C ALA A 79 -3.81 5.33 14.60
N LEU A 80 -3.45 4.26 15.33
CA LEU A 80 -2.74 3.10 14.77
C LEU A 80 -3.58 2.37 13.71
N ASP A 81 -4.89 2.25 13.92
CA ASP A 81 -5.78 1.65 12.92
C ASP A 81 -5.84 2.48 11.64
N ALA A 82 -5.94 3.80 11.76
CA ALA A 82 -5.94 4.70 10.61
C ALA A 82 -4.62 4.63 9.83
N PHE A 83 -3.49 4.56 10.54
CA PHE A 83 -2.19 4.31 9.90
C PHE A 83 -2.17 2.96 9.16
N GLY A 84 -2.59 1.87 9.81
CA GLY A 84 -2.68 0.56 9.17
C GLY A 84 -3.49 0.57 7.87
N ARG A 85 -4.70 1.14 7.89
CA ARG A 85 -5.55 1.27 6.69
C ARG A 85 -4.89 2.07 5.57
N LEU A 86 -4.25 3.19 5.90
CA LEU A 86 -3.50 3.98 4.93
C LEU A 86 -2.37 3.19 4.27
N THR A 87 -1.62 2.42 5.05
CA THR A 87 -0.48 1.65 4.51
C THR A 87 -0.93 0.57 3.54
N HIS A 88 -2.11 -0.03 3.76
CA HIS A 88 -2.69 -1.00 2.82
C HIS A 88 -2.87 -0.37 1.44
N THR A 89 -3.63 0.73 1.38
CA THR A 89 -3.90 1.44 0.14
C THR A 89 -2.61 1.89 -0.53
N ARG A 90 -1.63 2.38 0.24
CA ARG A 90 -0.33 2.75 -0.33
C ARG A 90 0.45 1.56 -0.89
N GLN A 91 0.36 0.38 -0.29
CA GLN A 91 1.02 -0.83 -0.77
C GLN A 91 0.36 -1.35 -2.04
N ASP A 92 -0.97 -1.37 -2.10
CA ASP A 92 -1.72 -1.77 -3.28
C ASP A 92 -1.52 -0.83 -4.47
N PHE A 93 -1.24 0.45 -4.25
CA PHE A 93 -0.79 1.35 -5.34
C PHE A 93 0.37 0.76 -6.13
N TYR A 94 1.38 0.21 -5.47
CA TYR A 94 2.55 -0.37 -6.14
C TYR A 94 2.28 -1.75 -6.71
N ALA A 95 1.30 -2.46 -6.15
CA ALA A 95 0.89 -3.76 -6.66
C ALA A 95 0.02 -3.64 -7.92
N HIS A 96 -0.83 -2.62 -8.00
CA HIS A 96 -1.90 -2.51 -9.00
C HIS A 96 -1.74 -1.30 -9.94
N SER A 97 -0.57 -0.66 -9.94
CA SER A 97 -0.20 0.35 -10.94
C SER A 97 0.96 -0.11 -11.81
N ASN A 98 1.16 0.56 -12.94
CA ASN A 98 2.32 0.33 -13.80
C ASN A 98 3.59 1.06 -13.33
N TRP A 99 3.66 1.58 -12.08
CA TRP A 99 4.82 2.36 -11.63
C TRP A 99 6.15 1.60 -11.77
N ALA A 100 6.20 0.33 -11.33
CA ALA A 100 7.39 -0.50 -11.45
C ALA A 100 7.78 -0.71 -12.92
N ALA A 101 6.81 -0.93 -13.80
CA ALA A 101 7.05 -1.06 -15.24
C ALA A 101 7.60 0.23 -15.85
N LEU A 102 7.04 1.39 -15.51
CA LEU A 102 7.50 2.69 -16.00
C LEU A 102 8.94 2.96 -15.59
N TRP A 103 9.28 2.73 -14.32
CA TRP A 103 10.62 2.99 -13.83
C TRP A 103 11.65 2.01 -14.40
N THR A 104 11.37 0.70 -14.38
CA THR A 104 12.30 -0.31 -14.94
C THR A 104 12.53 -0.11 -16.43
N ALA A 105 11.53 0.32 -17.20
CA ALA A 105 11.70 0.65 -18.61
C ALA A 105 12.71 1.80 -18.83
N GLN A 106 12.76 2.78 -17.92
CA GLN A 106 13.76 3.87 -17.97
C GLN A 106 15.17 3.39 -17.64
N GLN A 107 15.31 2.27 -16.91
CA GLN A 107 16.60 1.64 -16.60
C GLN A 107 17.06 0.65 -17.70
N GLY A 108 16.29 0.49 -18.78
CA GLY A 108 16.59 -0.49 -19.84
C GLY A 108 15.98 -1.88 -19.61
N GLY A 109 15.13 -2.04 -18.60
CA GLY A 109 14.40 -3.27 -18.28
C GLY A 109 14.65 -3.76 -16.85
N PRO A 110 13.84 -4.70 -16.35
CA PRO A 110 13.97 -5.23 -14.98
C PRO A 110 15.27 -5.99 -14.74
N ASP A 111 15.90 -6.56 -15.78
CA ASP A 111 17.17 -7.30 -15.66
C ASP A 111 18.38 -6.37 -15.49
N LEU A 112 18.22 -5.07 -15.74
CA LEU A 112 19.28 -4.05 -15.64
C LEU A 112 19.05 -3.10 -14.46
N ALA A 113 18.04 -3.35 -13.64
CA ALA A 113 17.62 -2.48 -12.56
C ALA A 113 17.64 -3.23 -11.23
N GLU A 114 18.12 -2.59 -10.18
CA GLU A 114 18.06 -3.16 -8.84
C GLU A 114 16.75 -2.76 -8.15
N PRO A 115 15.96 -3.71 -7.59
CA PRO A 115 14.72 -3.40 -6.88
C PRO A 115 14.88 -2.34 -5.79
N GLU A 116 16.01 -2.34 -5.10
CA GLU A 116 16.33 -1.41 -4.03
C GLU A 116 16.56 0.03 -4.52
N GLU A 117 16.70 0.26 -5.82
CA GLU A 117 16.92 1.59 -6.39
C GLU A 117 15.62 2.29 -6.79
N ILE A 118 14.51 1.55 -6.95
CA ILE A 118 13.24 2.13 -7.39
C ILE A 118 12.81 3.29 -6.47
N PRO A 119 12.54 4.49 -7.00
CA PRO A 119 12.07 5.60 -6.20
C PRO A 119 10.61 5.42 -5.82
N ILE A 120 10.19 6.15 -4.80
CA ILE A 120 8.76 6.31 -4.53
C ILE A 120 8.13 7.15 -5.66
N CYS A 121 6.87 6.88 -5.99
CA CYS A 121 6.08 7.77 -6.81
C CYS A 121 5.56 8.90 -5.91
N SER A 122 6.21 10.06 -5.97
CA SER A 122 5.93 11.20 -5.09
C SER A 122 4.57 11.85 -5.38
N ASP A 123 4.22 11.97 -6.66
CA ASP A 123 2.93 12.49 -7.11
C ASP A 123 2.31 11.61 -8.20
N PRO A 124 1.49 10.63 -7.79
CA PRO A 124 0.81 9.77 -8.74
C PRO A 124 -0.13 10.51 -9.69
N LEU A 125 -0.69 11.67 -9.30
CA LEU A 125 -1.66 12.39 -10.13
C LEU A 125 -1.03 13.12 -11.32
N THR A 126 0.27 13.38 -11.25
CA THR A 126 1.00 14.13 -12.30
C THR A 126 2.05 13.27 -13.02
N THR A 127 2.28 12.04 -12.58
CA THR A 127 3.25 11.13 -13.18
C THR A 127 2.82 10.73 -14.61
N PRO A 128 3.56 11.12 -15.67
CA PRO A 128 3.19 10.81 -17.04
C PRO A 128 3.14 9.30 -17.32
N GLY A 129 2.08 8.85 -17.98
CA GLY A 129 1.92 7.46 -18.37
C GLY A 129 1.56 6.50 -17.22
N LEU A 130 1.39 7.01 -16.00
CA LEU A 130 0.92 6.20 -14.88
C LEU A 130 -0.52 5.72 -15.13
N ARG A 131 -0.74 4.43 -14.93
CA ARG A 131 -2.03 3.76 -15.09
C ARG A 131 -2.27 2.83 -13.92
N LEU A 132 -3.53 2.72 -13.55
CA LEU A 132 -4.03 1.70 -12.62
C LEU A 132 -4.66 0.57 -13.42
N GLY A 133 -4.64 -0.64 -12.88
CA GLY A 133 -5.37 -1.76 -13.46
C GLY A 133 -6.86 -1.46 -13.54
N ASN A 134 -7.43 -1.59 -14.74
CA ASN A 134 -8.87 -1.54 -14.93
C ASN A 134 -9.50 -2.74 -14.23
N ALA A 135 -10.48 -2.49 -13.34
CA ALA A 135 -11.20 -3.56 -12.67
C ALA A 135 -12.34 -4.05 -13.56
N SER A 136 -12.27 -5.31 -14.00
CA SER A 136 -13.34 -5.98 -14.73
C SER A 136 -13.87 -7.16 -13.93
N ALA A 137 -15.14 -7.09 -13.50
CA ALA A 137 -15.79 -8.18 -12.77
C ALA A 137 -15.84 -9.49 -13.59
N ILE A 138 -15.92 -9.38 -14.93
CA ILE A 138 -15.91 -10.53 -15.84
C ILE A 138 -14.54 -11.21 -15.82
N HIS A 139 -13.47 -10.43 -16.01
CA HIS A 139 -12.10 -10.96 -15.97
C HIS A 139 -11.77 -11.52 -14.59
N TYR A 140 -12.16 -10.81 -13.53
CA TYR A 140 -12.01 -11.26 -12.14
C TYR A 140 -12.64 -12.64 -11.87
N LEU A 141 -13.88 -12.87 -12.32
CA LEU A 141 -14.56 -14.15 -12.13
C LEU A 141 -13.93 -15.25 -13.00
N ALA A 142 -13.63 -14.93 -14.25
CA ALA A 142 -13.01 -15.87 -15.20
C ALA A 142 -11.63 -16.36 -14.73
N CYS A 143 -10.81 -15.49 -14.14
CA CYS A 143 -9.47 -15.81 -13.65
C CYS A 143 -9.48 -16.79 -12.45
N ARG A 144 -10.60 -16.92 -11.75
CA ARG A 144 -10.76 -17.81 -10.58
C ARG A 144 -11.15 -19.24 -10.94
N VAL A 145 -11.53 -19.50 -12.20
CA VAL A 145 -11.84 -20.87 -12.65
C VAL A 145 -10.52 -21.64 -12.81
N PRO A 146 -10.32 -22.80 -12.13
CA PRO A 146 -9.10 -23.58 -12.25
C PRO A 146 -8.80 -23.94 -13.71
N VAL A 147 -7.52 -23.90 -14.11
CA VAL A 147 -7.03 -24.15 -15.48
C VAL A 147 -7.47 -23.08 -16.50
N TYR A 148 -8.77 -22.78 -16.61
CA TYR A 148 -9.30 -21.75 -17.50
C TYR A 148 -8.75 -20.36 -17.18
N GLY A 149 -8.62 -20.01 -15.90
CA GLY A 149 -8.15 -18.68 -15.48
C GLY A 149 -6.76 -18.35 -16.02
N ARG A 150 -5.83 -19.32 -16.03
CA ARG A 150 -4.48 -19.14 -16.61
C ARG A 150 -4.53 -18.90 -18.11
N TRP A 151 -5.40 -19.61 -18.81
CA TRP A 151 -5.63 -19.41 -20.24
C TRP A 151 -6.30 -18.04 -20.50
N HIS A 152 -7.29 -17.68 -19.69
CA HIS A 152 -8.03 -16.42 -19.79
C HIS A 152 -7.11 -15.20 -19.62
N VAL A 153 -6.26 -15.20 -18.58
CA VAL A 153 -5.24 -14.14 -18.37
C VAL A 153 -4.32 -14.00 -19.58
N ARG A 154 -3.90 -15.12 -20.17
CA ARG A 154 -2.95 -15.10 -21.29
C ARG A 154 -3.56 -14.58 -22.61
N HIS A 155 -4.84 -14.80 -22.83
CA HIS A 155 -5.44 -14.63 -24.15
C HIS A 155 -6.56 -13.58 -24.23
N LEU A 156 -7.22 -13.28 -23.12
CA LEU A 156 -8.45 -12.48 -23.11
C LEU A 156 -8.39 -11.26 -22.18
N VAL A 157 -7.47 -11.24 -21.21
CA VAL A 157 -7.31 -10.12 -20.29
C VAL A 157 -6.49 -9.01 -20.97
N PRO A 158 -7.02 -7.79 -21.12
CA PRO A 158 -6.28 -6.65 -21.65
C PRO A 158 -5.01 -6.38 -20.83
N PRO A 159 -3.91 -5.90 -21.45
CA PRO A 159 -2.67 -5.59 -20.71
C PRO A 159 -2.82 -4.53 -19.61
N ASP A 160 -3.85 -3.68 -19.71
CA ASP A 160 -4.18 -2.63 -18.74
C ASP A 160 -5.26 -3.06 -17.72
N ASP A 161 -5.66 -4.33 -17.70
CA ASP A 161 -6.57 -4.87 -16.70
C ASP A 161 -5.84 -5.20 -15.39
N HIS A 162 -6.55 -5.07 -14.28
CA HIS A 162 -6.08 -5.42 -12.94
C HIS A 162 -5.48 -6.84 -12.87
N GLU A 163 -6.11 -7.82 -13.51
CA GLU A 163 -5.67 -9.22 -13.51
C GLU A 163 -4.41 -9.45 -14.36
N ALA A 164 -4.03 -8.51 -15.23
CA ALA A 164 -2.75 -8.52 -15.96
C ALA A 164 -1.66 -7.75 -15.21
N MET A 165 -2.02 -6.63 -14.60
CA MET A 165 -1.07 -5.71 -13.97
C MET A 165 -0.69 -6.07 -12.53
N ASN A 166 -1.50 -6.86 -11.82
CA ASN A 166 -1.24 -7.06 -10.38
C ASN A 166 0.10 -7.75 -10.10
N LEU A 167 0.78 -7.25 -9.07
CA LEU A 167 2.05 -7.73 -8.53
C LEU A 167 1.85 -8.25 -7.11
N ASP A 168 0.84 -9.11 -6.95
CA ASP A 168 0.41 -9.59 -5.64
C ASP A 168 1.33 -10.62 -4.99
N HIS A 169 2.13 -11.31 -5.81
CA HIS A 169 3.04 -12.37 -5.40
C HIS A 169 4.15 -12.57 -6.46
N PRO A 170 5.28 -13.23 -6.12
CA PRO A 170 6.42 -13.38 -7.05
C PRO A 170 6.08 -14.11 -8.34
N GLY A 171 5.08 -15.01 -8.30
CA GLY A 171 4.54 -15.67 -9.50
C GLY A 171 3.88 -14.73 -10.52
N ARG A 172 3.75 -13.43 -10.25
CA ARG A 172 3.23 -12.40 -11.16
C ARG A 172 4.29 -11.81 -12.09
N GLY A 173 5.56 -12.14 -11.90
CA GLY A 173 6.65 -11.77 -12.81
C GLY A 173 7.77 -10.94 -12.18
N PRO A 174 8.74 -10.51 -12.99
CA PRO A 174 9.99 -9.91 -12.51
C PRO A 174 9.81 -8.53 -11.87
N LEU A 175 8.66 -7.87 -12.06
CA LEU A 175 8.37 -6.56 -11.46
C LEU A 175 7.95 -6.64 -9.98
N PHE A 176 7.64 -7.84 -9.47
CA PHE A 176 7.19 -8.02 -8.09
C PHE A 176 8.15 -7.46 -7.03
N PRO A 177 9.47 -7.75 -7.07
CA PRO A 177 10.42 -7.21 -6.09
C PRO A 177 10.47 -5.68 -6.07
N PHE A 178 10.36 -5.04 -7.25
CA PHE A 178 10.33 -3.58 -7.38
C PHE A 178 9.09 -2.99 -6.70
N ALA A 179 7.91 -3.60 -6.87
CA ALA A 179 6.70 -3.17 -6.17
C ALA A 179 6.85 -3.27 -4.65
N VAL A 180 7.41 -4.37 -4.14
CA VAL A 180 7.68 -4.56 -2.70
C VAL A 180 8.66 -3.51 -2.17
N ALA A 181 9.75 -3.24 -2.89
CA ALA A 181 10.75 -2.25 -2.49
C ALA A 181 10.17 -0.84 -2.46
N ALA A 182 9.46 -0.43 -3.52
CA ALA A 182 8.83 0.88 -3.60
C ALA A 182 7.75 1.06 -2.51
N ALA A 183 6.92 0.03 -2.29
CA ALA A 183 5.90 0.04 -1.25
C ALA A 183 6.50 0.14 0.16
N THR A 184 7.64 -0.53 0.40
CA THR A 184 8.37 -0.45 1.68
C THR A 184 8.88 0.97 1.93
N LYS A 185 9.58 1.55 0.95
CA LYS A 185 10.07 2.94 1.03
C LYS A 185 8.93 3.92 1.28
N HIS A 186 7.84 3.81 0.51
CA HIS A 186 6.73 4.72 0.66
C HIS A 186 6.01 4.53 2.00
N THR A 187 5.83 3.30 2.47
CA THR A 187 5.26 3.03 3.81
C THR A 187 6.07 3.71 4.92
N ALA A 188 7.41 3.72 4.81
CA ALA A 188 8.27 4.43 5.75
C ALA A 188 8.06 5.96 5.66
N VAL A 189 7.97 6.50 4.44
CA VAL A 189 7.65 7.94 4.22
C VAL A 189 6.28 8.32 4.76
N GLU A 190 5.29 7.42 4.68
CA GLU A 190 3.96 7.63 5.25
C GLU A 190 4.02 7.74 6.78
N LEU A 191 4.82 6.89 7.43
CA LEU A 191 5.07 6.98 8.87
C LEU A 191 5.73 8.32 9.21
N GLU A 192 6.82 8.69 8.55
CA GLU A 192 7.52 9.96 8.82
C GLU A 192 6.64 11.18 8.58
N THR A 193 5.77 11.12 7.57
CA THR A 193 4.81 12.19 7.30
C THR A 193 3.80 12.31 8.42
N LEU A 194 3.25 11.19 8.92
CA LEU A 194 2.33 11.19 10.05
C LEU A 194 3.02 11.71 11.33
N LEU A 195 4.25 11.26 11.62
CA LEU A 195 5.01 11.72 12.79
C LEU A 195 5.30 13.23 12.73
N ARG A 196 5.62 13.77 11.55
CA ARG A 196 5.78 15.22 11.35
C ARG A 196 4.47 15.98 11.57
N MET A 197 3.35 15.45 11.09
CA MET A 197 2.03 16.07 11.33
C MET A 197 1.69 16.10 12.83
N LEU A 198 1.91 14.99 13.53
CA LEU A 198 1.70 14.90 14.98
C LEU A 198 2.61 15.87 15.75
N ALA A 199 3.89 15.95 15.39
CA ALA A 199 4.83 16.88 16.01
C ALA A 199 4.44 18.34 15.77
N ARG A 200 3.97 18.68 14.56
CA ARG A 200 3.51 20.04 14.23
C ARG A 200 2.24 20.42 14.98
N ASP A 201 1.28 19.51 15.08
CA ASP A 201 -0.07 19.82 15.56
C ASP A 201 -0.24 19.58 17.07
N GLY A 202 0.58 18.71 17.67
CA GLY A 202 0.51 18.33 19.10
C GLY A 202 1.86 18.24 19.82
N GLY A 203 2.95 18.68 19.20
CA GLY A 203 4.29 18.68 19.81
C GLY A 203 4.97 17.31 19.85
N THR A 204 6.17 17.27 20.43
CA THR A 204 6.98 16.04 20.56
C THR A 204 6.27 14.95 21.36
N ALA A 205 5.52 15.33 22.40
CA ALA A 205 4.75 14.41 23.22
C ALA A 205 3.70 13.63 22.41
N ALA A 206 3.03 14.26 21.42
CA ALA A 206 2.09 13.56 20.56
C ALA A 206 2.79 12.53 19.64
N ARG A 207 3.97 12.88 19.12
CA ARG A 207 4.79 11.94 18.33
C ARG A 207 5.20 10.73 19.17
N GLU A 208 5.69 10.96 20.38
CA GLU A 208 6.10 9.91 21.33
C GLU A 208 4.91 9.04 21.73
N LEU A 209 3.78 9.66 22.08
CA LEU A 209 2.56 8.95 22.40
C LEU A 209 2.13 8.02 21.25
N PHE A 210 2.21 8.46 20.00
CA PHE A 210 1.86 7.60 18.86
C PHE A 210 2.79 6.39 18.73
N LEU A 211 4.10 6.58 18.82
CA LEU A 211 5.08 5.49 18.78
C LEU A 211 4.91 4.54 19.97
N GLY A 212 4.42 5.06 21.09
CA GLY A 212 4.34 4.36 22.37
C GLY A 212 5.70 4.35 23.06
N ASP A 213 5.69 4.32 24.39
CA ASP A 213 6.92 4.14 25.15
C ASP A 213 7.49 2.76 24.83
N LEU A 214 8.54 2.72 24.01
CA LEU A 214 9.41 1.55 23.96
C LEU A 214 10.11 1.52 25.33
N PRO A 215 10.01 0.43 26.12
CA PRO A 215 10.85 0.32 27.30
C PRO A 215 12.30 0.52 26.85
N ALA A 216 13.03 1.40 27.55
CA ALA A 216 14.46 1.57 27.32
C ALA A 216 15.08 0.18 27.25
N ALA A 217 15.79 -0.12 26.17
CA ALA A 217 16.50 -1.38 26.05
C ALA A 217 17.43 -1.50 27.27
N GLU A 218 17.13 -2.46 28.14
CA GLU A 218 18.03 -2.89 29.23
C GLU A 218 19.31 -3.52 28.65
#